data_AF-A0A254TBJ3-F1
#
_entry.id   AF-A0A254TBJ3-F1
#
_cell.length_a   1.000
_cell.length_b   1.000
_cell.length_c   1.000
_cell.angle_alpha   90.00
_cell.angle_beta   90.00
_cell.angle_gamma   90.00
#
_symmetry.space_group_name_H-M   'P 1'
#
loop_
_entity.id
_entity.type
_entity.pdbx_description
1 polymer ?
#
loop_
_entity_poly.entity_id
_entity_poly.type
_entity_poly.pdbx_seq_one_letter_code
_entity_poly.pdbx_strand_id
1 'polypeptide(L)'
;MAGSSLTNLAMLQELAGGQALEWTVFAQVVPDPSAGTTLLQVEHLNGMKKYRDEAVSSLTLEGFAVAKALVTAIQQSKRRGRLALEDFAARNRTMDLGGLSVMLANGSNRLSAYVDIALFRKGSGLRF
;
A
#
# COMPACT_ATOMS: atom_id res chain seq x y z
N MET A 1 -7.63 -16.60 -10.06
CA MET A 1 -6.31 -16.49 -9.41
C MET A 1 -6.38 -15.33 -8.44
N ALA A 2 -6.42 -15.61 -7.14
CA ALA A 2 -6.36 -14.56 -6.12
C ALA A 2 -4.91 -14.03 -6.09
N GLY A 3 -4.74 -12.72 -6.31
CA GLY A 3 -3.42 -12.10 -6.47
C GLY A 3 -2.59 -12.17 -5.20
N SER A 4 -1.27 -12.33 -5.36
CA SER A 4 -0.28 -12.40 -4.27
C SER A 4 -0.31 -11.22 -3.30
N SER A 5 -0.94 -10.10 -3.66
CA SER A 5 -1.09 -8.91 -2.81
C SER A 5 -2.05 -9.09 -1.64
N LEU A 6 -2.94 -10.09 -1.69
CA LEU A 6 -3.86 -10.41 -0.58
C LEU A 6 -3.19 -11.23 0.52
N THR A 7 -2.02 -11.80 0.24
CA THR A 7 -1.31 -12.67 1.18
C THR A 7 -0.44 -11.82 2.10
N ASN A 8 -0.77 -11.76 3.38
CA ASN A 8 0.12 -11.17 4.37
C ASN A 8 1.36 -12.06 4.53
N LEU A 9 2.51 -11.57 4.06
CA LEU A 9 3.74 -12.35 4.00
C LEU A 9 4.29 -12.69 5.40
N ALA A 10 4.13 -11.80 6.38
CA ALA A 10 4.54 -12.06 7.75
C ALA A 10 3.73 -13.22 8.37
N MET A 11 2.41 -13.19 8.19
CA MET A 11 1.52 -14.27 8.64
C MET A 11 1.80 -15.58 7.88
N LEU A 12 2.07 -15.52 6.58
CA LEU A 12 2.43 -16.70 5.80
C LEU A 12 3.72 -17.35 6.34
N GLN A 13 4.72 -16.54 6.70
CA GLN A 13 5.96 -17.04 7.28
C GLN A 13 5.76 -17.69 8.64
N GLU A 14 4.91 -17.10 9.49
CA GLU A 14 4.55 -17.67 10.78
C GLU A 14 3.85 -19.02 10.64
N LEU A 15 2.92 -19.15 9.69
CA LEU A 15 2.11 -20.35 9.48
C LEU A 15 2.86 -21.48 8.76
N ALA A 16 3.61 -21.15 7.71
CA ALA A 16 4.29 -22.16 6.87
C ALA A 16 5.69 -22.53 7.40
N GLY A 17 6.28 -21.68 8.24
CA GLY A 17 7.68 -21.77 8.64
C GLY A 17 8.62 -21.23 7.56
N GLY A 18 9.67 -20.51 7.97
CA GLY A 18 10.57 -19.81 7.05
C GLY A 18 11.27 -20.72 6.02
N GLN A 19 11.48 -22.00 6.34
CA GLN A 19 12.12 -22.96 5.45
C GLN A 19 11.20 -23.39 4.28
N ALA A 20 9.89 -23.42 4.49
CA ALA A 20 8.92 -23.79 3.45
C ALA A 20 8.70 -22.67 2.42
N LEU A 21 9.06 -21.44 2.77
CA LEU A 21 8.88 -20.26 1.91
C LEU A 21 10.14 -19.86 1.16
N GLU A 22 11.28 -20.54 1.38
CA GLU A 22 12.52 -20.22 0.66
C GLU A 22 12.29 -20.18 -0.85
N TRP A 23 12.79 -19.14 -1.50
CA TRP A 23 12.67 -18.87 -2.93
C TRP A 23 11.27 -18.49 -3.42
N THR A 24 10.32 -18.26 -2.50
CA THR A 24 8.98 -17.80 -2.89
C THR A 24 8.98 -16.31 -3.17
N VAL A 25 8.43 -15.94 -4.32
CA VAL A 25 8.32 -14.57 -4.82
C VAL A 25 6.88 -14.09 -4.73
N PHE A 26 6.68 -12.86 -4.29
CA PHE A 26 5.38 -12.22 -4.13
C PHE A 26 5.38 -10.86 -4.81
N ALA A 27 4.43 -10.62 -5.71
CA ALA A 27 4.17 -9.28 -6.21
C ALA A 27 3.33 -8.51 -5.19
N GLN A 28 3.76 -7.30 -4.88
CA GLN A 28 3.07 -6.37 -3.98
C GLN A 28 2.70 -5.08 -4.71
N VAL A 29 1.67 -4.39 -4.22
CA VAL A 29 1.14 -3.14 -4.81
C VAL A 29 1.51 -1.90 -3.98
N VAL A 30 2.36 -2.08 -2.98
CA VAL A 30 2.92 -1.04 -2.11
C VAL A 30 4.41 -1.31 -1.90
N PRO A 31 5.23 -0.29 -1.62
CA PRO A 31 6.64 -0.47 -1.29
C PRO A 31 6.81 -1.21 0.04
N ASP A 32 8.04 -1.58 0.38
CA ASP A 32 8.38 -2.18 1.69
C ASP A 32 7.70 -1.43 2.85
N PRO A 33 6.78 -2.05 3.60
CA PRO A 33 6.03 -1.39 4.64
C PRO A 33 6.88 -0.98 5.85
N SER A 34 8.09 -1.52 5.98
CA SER A 34 8.99 -1.31 7.11
C SER A 34 10.17 -0.37 6.84
N ALA A 35 10.43 -0.02 5.57
CA ALA A 35 11.63 0.71 5.19
C ALA A 35 11.71 2.15 5.72
N GLY A 36 10.56 2.84 5.83
CA GLY A 36 10.52 4.23 6.33
C GLY A 36 11.31 5.24 5.49
N THR A 37 11.53 4.98 4.20
CA THR A 37 12.35 5.81 3.30
C THR A 37 11.56 6.91 2.59
N THR A 38 10.25 6.74 2.49
CA THR A 38 9.31 7.70 1.90
C THR A 38 8.42 8.32 2.97
N LEU A 39 7.87 9.51 2.69
CA LEU A 39 6.96 10.18 3.61
C LEU A 39 5.72 9.32 3.89
N LEU A 40 5.20 8.61 2.87
CA LEU A 40 4.10 7.68 3.03
C LEU A 40 4.40 6.60 4.09
N GLN A 41 5.57 5.97 4.00
CA GLN A 41 5.98 4.92 4.94
C GLN A 41 6.22 5.49 6.34
N VAL A 42 6.84 6.66 6.47
CA VAL A 42 7.08 7.29 7.78
C VAL A 42 5.76 7.62 8.48
N GLU A 43 4.79 8.19 7.77
CA GLU A 43 3.47 8.48 8.34
C GLU A 43 2.71 7.20 8.73
N HIS A 44 2.78 6.16 7.89
CA HIS A 44 2.20 4.85 8.20
C HIS A 44 2.81 4.24 9.46
N LEU A 45 4.14 4.17 9.56
CA LEU A 45 4.85 3.65 10.73
C LEU A 45 4.49 4.41 12.01
N ASN A 46 4.41 5.74 11.93
CA ASN A 46 3.98 6.57 13.05
C ASN A 46 2.52 6.31 13.44
N GLY A 47 1.63 6.15 12.47
CA GLY A 47 0.22 5.82 12.69
C GLY A 47 0.05 4.45 13.35
N MET A 48 0.77 3.43 12.87
CA MET A 48 0.77 2.09 13.45
C MET A 48 1.25 2.13 14.90
N LYS A 49 2.42 2.74 15.15
CA LYS A 49 2.97 2.87 16.51
C LYS A 49 2.04 3.61 17.48
N LYS A 50 1.28 4.59 16.98
CA LYS A 50 0.43 5.44 17.83
C LYS A 50 -0.96 4.85 18.08
N TYR A 51 -1.53 4.14 17.10
CA TYR A 51 -2.95 3.81 17.11
C TYR A 51 -3.26 2.32 16.98
N ARG A 52 -2.26 1.46 16.73
CA ARG A 52 -2.48 0.04 16.44
C ARG A 52 -1.55 -0.84 17.28
N ASP A 53 -2.10 -1.98 17.69
CA ASP A 53 -1.36 -3.08 18.30
C ASP A 53 -1.35 -4.28 17.34
N GLU A 54 -0.94 -4.02 16.11
CA GLU A 54 -0.80 -5.03 15.06
C GLU A 54 0.51 -4.79 14.29
N ALA A 55 1.07 -5.83 13.69
CA ALA A 55 2.33 -5.72 12.95
C ALA A 55 2.17 -4.89 11.67
N VAL A 56 3.23 -4.16 11.33
CA VAL A 56 3.38 -3.47 10.04
C VAL A 56 3.44 -4.52 8.92
N SER A 57 2.65 -4.31 7.86
CA SER A 57 2.60 -5.23 6.71
C SER A 57 2.16 -4.49 5.45
N SER A 58 2.29 -5.13 4.29
CA SER A 58 1.87 -4.57 3.01
C SER A 58 0.37 -4.28 2.99
N LEU A 59 -0.43 -5.10 3.67
CA LEU A 59 -1.87 -4.91 3.82
C LEU A 59 -2.18 -3.62 4.62
N THR A 60 -1.47 -3.38 5.72
CA THR A 60 -1.72 -2.17 6.53
C THR A 60 -1.24 -0.91 5.82
N LEU A 61 -0.13 -0.99 5.07
CA LEU A 61 0.33 0.12 4.24
C LEU A 61 -0.61 0.42 3.07
N GLU A 62 -1.16 -0.61 2.40
CA GLU A 62 -2.15 -0.43 1.33
C GLU A 62 -3.41 0.26 1.85
N GLY A 63 -3.96 -0.20 2.98
CA GLY A 63 -5.11 0.43 3.62
C GLY A 63 -4.83 1.89 3.99
N PHE A 64 -3.62 2.18 4.51
CA PHE A 64 -3.18 3.54 4.80
C PHE A 64 -3.10 4.42 3.54
N ALA A 65 -2.51 3.92 2.45
CA ALA A 65 -2.39 4.63 1.20
C ALA A 65 -3.76 4.96 0.58
N VAL A 66 -4.70 4.02 0.62
CA VAL A 66 -6.10 4.24 0.16
C VAL A 66 -6.78 5.34 0.99
N ALA A 67 -6.66 5.29 2.31
CA ALA A 67 -7.23 6.32 3.18
C ALA A 67 -6.59 7.70 2.93
N LYS A 68 -5.26 7.76 2.76
CA LYS A 68 -4.54 9.01 2.47
C LYS A 68 -4.94 9.59 1.11
N ALA A 69 -5.12 8.75 0.09
CA ALA A 69 -5.61 9.17 -1.21
C ALA A 69 -7.02 9.77 -1.12
N LEU A 70 -7.93 9.13 -0.37
CA LEU A 70 -9.28 9.62 -0.14
C LEU A 70 -9.28 10.99 0.56
N VAL A 71 -8.52 11.12 1.66
CA VAL A 71 -8.42 12.40 2.41
C VAL A 71 -7.86 13.50 1.52
N THR A 72 -6.80 13.22 0.78
CA THR A 72 -6.17 14.21 -0.12
C THR A 72 -7.13 14.61 -1.25
N ALA A 73 -7.90 13.68 -1.82
CA ALA A 73 -8.89 13.99 -2.84
C ALA A 73 -10.00 14.92 -2.30
N ILE A 74 -10.47 14.66 -1.07
CA ILE A 74 -11.45 15.52 -0.39
C ILE A 74 -10.85 16.92 -0.15
N GLN A 75 -9.62 17.01 0.34
CA GLN A 75 -8.95 18.29 0.62
C GLN A 75 -8.67 19.13 -0.64
N GLN A 76 -8.35 18.49 -1.76
CA GLN A 76 -8.07 19.17 -3.02
C GLN A 76 -9.33 19.55 -3.80
N SER A 77 -10.47 18.95 -3.46
CA SER A 77 -11.75 19.30 -4.07
C SER A 77 -12.25 20.65 -3.55
N LYS A 78 -12.82 21.45 -4.44
CA LYS A 78 -13.49 22.71 -4.05
C LYS A 78 -14.91 22.49 -3.53
N ARG A 79 -15.41 21.25 -3.59
CA ARG A 79 -16.78 20.85 -3.25
C ARG A 79 -16.78 19.99 -2.00
N ARG A 80 -17.74 20.15 -1.09
CA ARG A 80 -17.82 19.34 0.13
C ARG A 80 -18.55 18.01 -0.12
N GLY A 81 -18.13 16.96 0.57
CA GLY A 81 -18.85 15.69 0.64
C GLY A 81 -18.68 14.80 -0.60
N ARG A 82 -19.69 13.99 -0.93
CA ARG A 82 -19.64 12.95 -1.98
C ARG A 82 -19.24 13.48 -3.36
N LEU A 83 -19.60 14.73 -3.67
CA LEU A 83 -19.27 15.40 -4.93
C LEU A 83 -17.77 15.73 -5.08
N ALA A 84 -17.00 15.67 -3.99
CA ALA A 84 -15.55 15.87 -4.01
C ALA A 84 -14.84 14.80 -4.84
N LEU A 85 -15.23 13.54 -4.66
CA LEU A 85 -14.61 12.40 -5.32
C LEU A 85 -14.93 12.36 -6.81
N GLU A 86 -16.18 12.65 -7.16
CA GLU A 86 -16.63 12.73 -8.55
C GLU A 86 -15.92 13.88 -9.29
N ASP A 87 -15.81 15.06 -8.66
CA ASP A 87 -15.08 16.20 -9.23
C ASP A 87 -13.57 15.91 -9.36
N PHE A 88 -12.98 15.18 -8.42
CA PHE A 88 -11.58 14.78 -8.52
C PHE A 88 -11.35 13.75 -9.63
N ALA A 89 -12.19 12.71 -9.72
CA ALA A 89 -12.14 11.69 -10.76
C ALA A 89 -12.29 12.28 -12.16
N ALA A 90 -13.17 13.27 -12.33
CA ALA A 90 -13.38 13.94 -13.60
C ALA A 90 -12.15 14.73 -14.08
N ARG A 91 -11.22 15.08 -13.18
CA ARG A 91 -10.04 15.88 -13.51
C ARG A 91 -8.84 15.06 -13.99
N ASN A 92 -8.91 13.72 -13.95
CA ASN A 92 -7.82 12.80 -14.35
C ASN A 92 -6.45 13.22 -13.78
N ARG A 93 -6.40 13.58 -12.49
CA ARG A 93 -5.17 14.11 -11.86
C ARG A 93 -4.36 13.02 -11.19
N THR A 94 -3.05 13.13 -11.33
CA THR A 94 -2.08 12.40 -10.52
C THR A 94 -1.91 13.10 -9.17
N MET A 95 -1.84 12.31 -8.11
CA MET A 95 -1.59 12.72 -6.75
C MET A 95 -0.38 11.96 -6.22
N ASP A 96 0.55 12.69 -5.62
CA ASP A 96 1.65 12.09 -4.88
C ASP A 96 1.27 11.92 -3.41
N LEU A 97 1.35 10.70 -2.90
CA LEU A 97 1.09 10.35 -1.50
C LEU A 97 2.34 10.44 -0.63
N GLY A 98 3.41 11.05 -1.14
CA GLY A 98 4.69 11.18 -0.46
C GLY A 98 5.64 10.04 -0.82
N GLY A 99 5.79 9.78 -2.12
CA GLY A 99 6.64 8.72 -2.69
C GLY A 99 5.87 7.65 -3.48
N LEU A 100 4.53 7.63 -3.39
CA LEU A 100 3.66 6.75 -4.16
C LEU A 100 2.68 7.60 -4.98
N SER A 101 2.75 7.49 -6.30
CA SER A 101 1.82 8.18 -7.21
C SER A 101 0.55 7.37 -7.43
N VAL A 102 -0.59 8.05 -7.32
CA VAL A 102 -1.92 7.53 -7.65
C VAL A 102 -2.62 8.45 -8.63
N MET A 103 -3.43 7.89 -9.53
CA MET A 103 -4.23 8.63 -10.50
C MET A 103 -5.66 8.15 -10.45
N LEU A 104 -6.58 9.08 -10.17
CA LEU A 104 -8.02 8.83 -10.31
C LEU A 104 -8.42 9.29 -11.72
N ALA A 105 -8.80 8.35 -12.58
CA ALA A 105 -9.22 8.65 -13.94
C ALA A 105 -10.60 8.08 -14.23
N ASN A 106 -11.46 8.86 -14.92
CA ASN A 106 -12.78 8.40 -15.33
C ASN A 106 -12.69 7.16 -16.23
N GLY A 107 -13.40 6.10 -15.88
CA GLY A 107 -13.39 4.82 -16.60
C GLY A 107 -12.24 3.87 -16.23
N SER A 108 -11.37 4.23 -15.28
CA SER A 108 -10.38 3.33 -14.70
C SER A 108 -10.79 2.86 -13.31
N ASN A 109 -10.73 1.54 -13.09
CA ASN A 109 -10.90 0.93 -11.76
C ASN A 109 -9.54 0.73 -11.03
N ARG A 110 -8.44 1.27 -11.58
CA ARG A 110 -7.08 1.13 -11.02
C ARG A 110 -6.49 2.50 -10.72
N LEU A 111 -6.02 2.67 -9.48
CA LEU A 111 -5.49 3.94 -8.99
C LEU A 111 -3.96 4.04 -9.05
N SER A 112 -3.23 2.93 -9.00
CA SER A 112 -1.77 2.95 -9.10
C SER A 112 -1.26 1.85 -10.02
N ALA A 113 -0.23 2.18 -10.79
CA ALA A 113 0.51 1.21 -11.59
C ALA A 113 1.64 0.51 -10.81
N TYR A 114 1.89 0.93 -9.55
CA TYR A 114 3.01 0.48 -8.75
C TYR A 114 2.96 -1.04 -8.49
N VAL A 115 4.12 -1.68 -8.67
CA VAL A 115 4.36 -3.08 -8.33
C VAL A 115 5.76 -3.17 -7.75
N ASP A 116 5.89 -3.92 -6.67
CA ASP A 116 7.16 -4.30 -6.06
C ASP A 116 7.25 -5.83 -5.95
N ILE A 117 8.46 -6.37 -5.82
CA ILE A 117 8.68 -7.81 -5.76
C ILE A 117 9.35 -8.16 -4.45
N ALA A 118 8.62 -8.86 -3.58
CA ALA A 118 9.16 -9.40 -2.36
C ALA A 118 9.63 -10.85 -2.55
N LEU A 119 10.80 -11.19 -1.99
CA LEU A 119 11.41 -12.52 -2.05
C LEU A 119 11.73 -13.03 -0.65
N PHE A 120 11.27 -14.25 -0.33
CA PHE A 120 11.80 -14.99 0.81
C PHE A 120 13.13 -15.63 0.44
N ARG A 121 14.22 -15.01 0.86
CA ARG A 121 15.57 -15.51 0.58
C ARG A 121 15.96 -16.58 1.59
N LYS A 122 16.56 -17.66 1.09
CA LYS A 122 17.16 -18.72 1.91
C LYS A 122 18.06 -18.14 3.01
N GLY A 123 17.81 -18.54 4.26
CA GLY A 123 18.60 -18.15 5.43
C GLY A 123 18.61 -16.65 5.79
N SER A 124 17.83 -15.80 5.11
CA SER A 124 17.90 -14.34 5.29
C SER A 124 16.56 -13.61 5.31
N GLY A 125 15.44 -14.37 5.27
CA GLY A 125 14.10 -13.84 5.48
C GLY A 125 13.52 -13.08 4.28
N LEU A 126 12.47 -12.30 4.54
CA LEU A 126 11.77 -11.51 3.52
C LEU A 126 12.63 -10.31 3.06
N ARG A 127 12.70 -10.10 1.74
CA ARG A 127 13.32 -8.96 1.08
C ARG A 127 12.33 -8.32 0.13
N PHE A 128 12.46 -7.02 -0.07
CA PHE A 128 11.71 -6.19 -1.01
C PHE A 128 12.73 -5.53 -1.95
#